data_AF-A0A2T5ILW2-F1
#
_entry.id   AF-A0A2T5ILW2-F1
#
_cell.length_a   1.000
_cell.length_b   1.000
_cell.length_c   1.000
_cell.angle_alpha   90.00
_cell.angle_beta   90.00
_cell.angle_gamma   90.00
#
_symmetry.space_group_name_H-M   'P 1'
#
loop_
_entity.id
_entity.type
_entity.pdbx_description
1 polymer ?
#
loop_
_entity_poly.entity_id
_entity_poly.type
_entity_poly.pdbx_seq_one_letter_code
_entity_poly.pdbx_strand_id
1 'polypeptide(L)'
;MTITNQGNYWYGIDDESDEEIDEVTSYDRLITKAKELGEAMAENDVALTELLPELMTGGIRVWDFARGLASKSQNIETHWQKLVDGTLLVSQDQFTPQLFSGFICEVWQHDQETAHQLLDSAMDHHILQTYLPVLHSGITVDVRTLKRLNIALQLKKSPMLRYKSLANRCFADTFSTAEFQSFLLSIAEHPDGFGVALEIYHYHQHRMTNQGLKNNPSPELVKTGMALLRRINFKTDNQLSDYQLQVVAKFCLSNTNAESDIEEIALILKEAIKAGNNYRISNSSLLNLLIDNYPKIVLNTLFSDKEQNHQVVYLFSLFGYKKSKPLDSIPVSVLTTWCNEDPEYRYPLAASIISFSKYSETGNVYDWSDQAKALISNAPSIQEVINAFIEQFRPRQWSGSRALIMERNSHLLESLVDLMPSNLIPYLDQTKLKFEQEIDNARRWEIEHDRDRDERFEW
;
A
#
# COMPACT_ATOMS: atom_id res chain seq x y z
N MET A 1 -22.17 -0.30 38.50
CA MET A 1 -22.01 0.66 37.40
C MET A 1 -20.78 0.18 36.64
N THR A 2 -20.99 -0.67 35.65
CA THR A 2 -19.94 -1.53 35.09
C THR A 2 -19.18 -0.75 34.01
N ILE A 3 -17.92 -0.38 34.27
CA ILE A 3 -17.05 0.36 33.33
C ILE A 3 -16.31 -0.57 32.35
N THR A 4 -16.46 -1.88 32.51
CA THR A 4 -15.77 -2.86 31.67
C THR A 4 -16.77 -3.57 30.75
N ASN A 5 -16.78 -3.21 29.47
CA ASN A 5 -17.19 -4.14 28.44
C ASN A 5 -16.05 -4.24 27.41
N GLN A 6 -15.43 -5.42 27.38
CA GLN A 6 -14.31 -5.73 26.51
C GLN A 6 -14.80 -5.79 25.05
N GLY A 7 -14.17 -5.01 24.18
CA GLY A 7 -14.45 -5.00 22.75
C GLY A 7 -13.37 -4.19 22.03
N ASN A 8 -12.34 -4.86 21.55
CA ASN A 8 -11.35 -4.30 20.63
C ASN A 8 -12.01 -4.12 19.26
N TYR A 9 -12.48 -2.91 18.96
CA TYR A 9 -12.77 -2.46 17.60
C TYR A 9 -12.25 -1.04 17.40
N TRP A 10 -11.08 -0.95 16.79
CA TRP A 10 -10.59 0.26 16.13
C TRP A 10 -10.37 -0.10 14.67
N TYR A 11 -11.43 -0.10 13.85
CA TYR A 11 -11.39 0.01 12.39
C TYR A 11 -12.79 0.32 11.86
N GLY A 12 -12.88 1.29 10.94
CA GLY A 12 -14.02 1.48 10.03
C GLY A 12 -15.16 2.35 10.53
N ILE A 13 -15.17 3.62 10.16
CA ILE A 13 -16.43 4.36 9.98
C ILE A 13 -16.82 4.09 8.53
N ASP A 14 -17.86 3.29 8.33
CA ASP A 14 -18.94 3.49 7.36
C ASP A 14 -19.96 2.38 7.60
N ASP A 15 -21.14 2.74 8.12
CA ASP A 15 -22.36 2.02 7.84
C ASP A 15 -23.53 3.01 7.88
N GLU A 16 -24.10 3.27 6.70
CA GLU A 16 -25.38 3.96 6.54
C GLU A 16 -26.49 2.98 6.90
N SER A 17 -27.23 3.24 7.99
CA SER A 17 -28.59 2.74 8.13
C SER A 17 -29.44 3.70 8.94
N ASP A 18 -30.50 4.20 8.29
CA ASP A 18 -31.51 5.11 8.82
C ASP A 18 -32.34 4.48 9.94
N GLU A 19 -32.05 4.85 11.20
CA GLU A 19 -33.03 4.96 12.30
C GLU A 19 -32.51 6.00 13.31
N GLU A 20 -32.74 7.27 12.98
CA GLU A 20 -32.16 8.45 13.64
C GLU A 20 -32.97 8.87 14.90
N ILE A 21 -32.76 8.18 16.03
CA ILE A 21 -33.18 8.68 17.36
C ILE A 21 -32.03 8.55 18.39
N ASP A 22 -31.36 9.67 18.65
CA ASP A 22 -30.66 10.08 19.89
C ASP A 22 -29.44 9.27 20.41
N GLU A 23 -28.75 8.49 19.57
CA GLU A 23 -27.52 7.78 19.98
C GLU A 23 -26.32 8.73 20.26
N VAL A 24 -26.17 9.78 19.45
CA VAL A 24 -25.08 10.78 19.59
C VAL A 24 -25.15 11.47 20.96
N THR A 25 -26.35 11.84 21.39
CA THR A 25 -26.60 12.55 22.65
C THR A 25 -26.40 11.64 23.88
N SER A 26 -26.65 10.34 23.75
CA SER A 26 -26.34 9.33 24.77
C SER A 26 -24.82 9.12 24.91
N TYR A 27 -24.11 9.08 23.78
CA TYR A 27 -22.67 8.91 23.72
C TYR A 27 -21.91 10.07 24.40
N ASP A 28 -22.28 11.32 24.09
CA ASP A 28 -21.66 12.52 24.68
C ASP A 28 -21.90 12.64 26.19
N ARG A 29 -23.07 12.20 26.67
CA ARG A 29 -23.38 12.14 28.11
C ARG A 29 -22.45 11.17 28.84
N LEU A 30 -22.12 10.03 28.23
CA LEU A 30 -21.22 9.05 28.85
C LEU A 30 -19.77 9.55 28.88
N ILE A 31 -19.32 10.28 27.86
CA ILE A 31 -18.01 10.95 27.87
C ILE A 31 -17.93 11.97 29.00
N THR A 32 -18.96 12.82 29.11
CA THR A 32 -19.02 13.86 30.16
C THR A 32 -18.97 13.24 31.55
N LYS A 33 -19.76 12.19 31.81
CA LYS A 33 -19.75 11.49 33.10
C LYS A 33 -18.41 10.84 33.43
N ALA A 34 -17.73 10.26 32.45
CA ALA A 34 -16.41 9.68 32.67
C ALA A 34 -15.39 10.76 33.09
N LYS A 35 -15.43 11.91 32.42
CA LYS A 35 -14.62 13.07 32.80
C LYS A 35 -14.94 13.56 34.22
N GLU A 36 -16.21 13.75 34.56
CA GLU A 36 -16.65 14.16 35.91
C GLU A 36 -16.19 13.18 36.99
N LEU A 37 -16.22 11.87 36.72
CA LEU A 37 -15.68 10.86 37.63
C LEU A 37 -14.18 11.03 37.84
N GLY A 38 -13.42 11.28 36.77
CA GLY A 38 -12.00 11.57 36.86
C GLY A 38 -11.71 12.82 37.70
N GLU A 39 -12.49 13.89 37.47
CA GLU A 39 -12.39 15.14 38.22
C GLU A 39 -12.62 14.91 39.73
N ALA A 40 -13.63 14.11 40.09
CA ALA A 40 -13.90 13.77 41.48
C ALA A 40 -12.79 12.94 42.15
N MET A 41 -12.02 12.16 41.37
CA MET A 41 -10.91 11.36 41.89
C MET A 41 -9.64 12.18 42.15
N ALA A 42 -9.53 13.39 41.60
CA ALA A 42 -8.37 14.26 41.80
C ALA A 42 -8.16 14.70 43.26
N GLU A 43 -9.21 14.65 44.09
CA GLU A 43 -9.16 14.96 45.53
C GLU A 43 -9.34 13.71 46.41
N ASN A 44 -9.59 12.54 45.82
CA ASN A 44 -9.85 11.29 46.55
C ASN A 44 -8.80 10.22 46.24
N ASP A 45 -7.64 10.41 46.85
CA ASP A 45 -6.46 9.55 46.69
C ASP A 45 -6.70 8.07 47.01
N VAL A 46 -7.55 7.79 48.00
CA VAL A 46 -7.87 6.41 48.42
C VAL A 46 -8.69 5.72 47.34
N ALA A 47 -9.78 6.35 46.90
CA ALA A 47 -10.65 5.79 45.87
C ALA A 47 -9.91 5.65 44.52
N LEU A 48 -9.07 6.62 44.15
CA LEU A 48 -8.24 6.50 42.96
C LEU A 48 -7.35 5.26 43.04
N THR A 49 -6.69 5.04 44.17
CA THR A 49 -5.80 3.87 44.37
C THR A 49 -6.55 2.55 44.26
N GLU A 50 -7.77 2.47 44.77
CA GLU A 50 -8.63 1.28 44.66
C GLU A 50 -9.04 0.99 43.20
N LEU A 51 -9.22 2.03 42.38
CA LEU A 51 -9.64 1.92 40.98
C LEU A 51 -8.47 1.68 40.00
N LEU A 52 -7.22 1.97 40.39
CA LEU A 52 -6.06 1.88 39.49
C LEU A 52 -5.94 0.51 38.78
N PRO A 53 -6.09 -0.66 39.44
CA PRO A 53 -5.95 -1.94 38.74
C PRO A 53 -6.91 -2.07 37.56
N GLU A 54 -8.18 -1.66 37.71
CA GLU A 54 -9.17 -1.71 36.64
C GLU A 54 -8.84 -0.70 35.53
N LEU A 55 -8.51 0.54 35.90
CA LEU A 55 -8.16 1.60 34.95
C LEU A 55 -6.93 1.26 34.11
N MET A 56 -5.95 0.55 34.68
CA MET A 56 -4.72 0.12 33.99
C MET A 56 -4.99 -0.95 32.92
N THR A 57 -6.06 -1.74 33.07
CA THR A 57 -6.49 -2.71 32.05
C THR A 57 -7.27 -2.09 30.89
N GLY A 58 -7.55 -0.79 30.98
CA GLY A 58 -8.22 -0.02 29.93
C GLY A 58 -9.74 -0.12 29.96
N GLY A 59 -10.38 0.54 28.99
CA GLY A 59 -11.83 0.58 28.87
C GLY A 59 -12.27 1.75 28.01
N ILE A 60 -13.49 1.67 27.47
CA ILE A 60 -13.99 2.60 26.43
C ILE A 60 -14.01 4.08 26.89
N ARG A 61 -13.90 4.34 28.20
CA ARG A 61 -13.97 5.68 28.81
C ARG A 61 -12.76 6.03 29.70
N VAL A 62 -11.75 5.18 29.75
CA VAL A 62 -10.56 5.42 30.59
C VAL A 62 -9.80 6.66 30.13
N TRP A 63 -9.78 6.93 28.81
CA TRP A 63 -9.17 8.14 28.26
C TRP A 63 -9.87 9.42 28.77
N ASP A 64 -11.20 9.48 28.73
CA ASP A 64 -11.98 10.64 29.20
C ASP A 64 -11.87 10.83 30.71
N PHE A 65 -11.90 9.73 31.47
CA PHE A 65 -11.63 9.74 32.91
C PHE A 65 -10.25 10.34 33.22
N ALA A 66 -9.21 9.90 32.52
CA ALA A 66 -7.87 10.40 32.74
C ALA A 66 -7.74 11.91 32.50
N ARG A 67 -8.46 12.41 31.49
CA ARG A 67 -8.53 13.85 31.22
C ARG A 67 -9.19 14.61 32.36
N GLY A 68 -10.27 14.07 32.93
CA GLY A 68 -10.89 14.66 34.13
C GLY A 68 -9.96 14.67 35.34
N LEU A 69 -9.24 13.57 35.58
CA LEU A 69 -8.28 13.48 36.67
C LEU A 69 -7.18 14.56 36.53
N ALA A 70 -6.61 14.71 35.33
CA ALA A 70 -5.60 15.72 35.06
C ALA A 70 -6.14 17.15 35.20
N SER A 71 -7.37 17.43 34.75
CA SER A 71 -7.93 18.79 34.73
C SER A 71 -8.15 19.39 36.14
N LYS A 72 -8.38 18.55 37.16
CA LYS A 72 -8.59 18.96 38.55
C LYS A 72 -7.44 18.60 39.50
N SER A 73 -6.39 17.97 38.99
CA SER A 73 -5.23 17.62 39.79
C SER A 73 -4.48 18.87 40.25
N GLN A 74 -4.41 19.08 41.57
CA GLN A 74 -3.63 20.17 42.18
C GLN A 74 -2.12 19.94 42.11
N ASN A 75 -1.67 18.68 41.98
CA ASN A 75 -0.28 18.30 41.79
C ASN A 75 -0.15 17.22 40.72
N ILE A 76 0.13 17.66 39.49
CA ILE A 76 0.22 16.82 38.29
C ILE A 76 1.32 15.78 38.39
N GLU A 77 2.49 16.14 38.93
CA GLU A 77 3.62 15.22 39.09
C GLU A 77 3.32 14.11 40.10
N THR A 78 2.69 14.43 41.22
CA THR A 78 2.30 13.43 42.24
C THR A 78 1.27 12.45 41.69
N HIS A 79 0.25 12.92 40.97
CA HIS A 79 -0.72 12.03 40.33
C HIS A 79 -0.06 11.18 39.24
N TRP A 80 0.81 11.77 38.41
CA TRP A 80 1.57 11.02 37.42
C TRP A 80 2.39 9.90 38.05
N GLN A 81 3.14 10.17 39.12
CA GLN A 81 3.93 9.16 39.81
C GLN A 81 3.03 8.06 40.38
N LYS A 82 1.86 8.40 40.92
CA LYS A 82 0.87 7.42 41.39
C LYS A 82 0.37 6.53 40.24
N LEU A 83 0.15 7.08 39.04
CA LEU A 83 -0.17 6.27 37.86
C LEU A 83 1.00 5.35 37.50
N VAL A 84 2.24 5.86 37.48
CA VAL A 84 3.45 5.08 37.21
C VAL A 84 3.57 3.91 38.18
N ASP A 85 3.41 4.15 39.48
CA ASP A 85 3.44 3.12 40.52
C ASP A 85 2.32 2.09 40.32
N GLY A 86 1.14 2.56 39.89
CA GLY A 86 -0.01 1.72 39.56
C GLY A 86 0.24 0.73 38.42
N THR A 87 1.25 0.94 37.57
CA THR A 87 1.62 -0.05 36.53
C THR A 87 2.08 -1.39 37.11
N LEU A 88 2.57 -1.41 38.36
CA LEU A 88 2.99 -2.61 39.06
C LEU A 88 1.81 -3.46 39.56
N LEU A 89 0.58 -2.93 39.52
CA LEU A 89 -0.63 -3.60 39.99
C LEU A 89 -1.23 -4.56 38.95
N VAL A 90 -0.76 -4.52 37.71
CA VAL A 90 -1.27 -5.34 36.60
C VAL A 90 -0.14 -6.04 35.88
N SER A 91 -0.46 -7.17 35.24
CA SER A 91 0.51 -7.85 34.36
C SER A 91 0.74 -7.02 33.09
N GLN A 92 1.95 -7.13 32.52
CA GLN A 92 2.33 -6.39 31.31
C GLN A 92 1.41 -6.69 30.12
N ASP A 93 0.88 -7.92 30.02
CA ASP A 93 -0.02 -8.34 28.94
C ASP A 93 -1.43 -7.73 29.05
N GLN A 94 -1.84 -7.33 30.26
CA GLN A 94 -3.13 -6.69 30.51
C GLN A 94 -3.04 -5.16 30.48
N PHE A 95 -1.84 -4.60 30.58
CA PHE A 95 -1.62 -3.17 30.64
C PHE A 95 -2.02 -2.46 29.33
N THR A 96 -2.78 -1.36 29.47
CA THR A 96 -3.09 -0.46 28.36
C THR A 96 -2.61 0.97 28.65
N PRO A 97 -2.17 1.72 27.62
CA PRO A 97 -1.65 3.08 27.82
C PRO A 97 -2.75 4.15 27.90
N GLN A 98 -4.04 3.79 27.84
CA GLN A 98 -5.15 4.75 27.66
C GLN A 98 -5.22 5.80 28.77
N LEU A 99 -5.03 5.36 30.02
CA LEU A 99 -5.02 6.23 31.20
C LEU A 99 -3.90 7.28 31.09
N PHE A 100 -2.70 6.86 30.73
CA PHE A 100 -1.55 7.76 30.56
C PHE A 100 -1.73 8.70 29.36
N SER A 101 -2.17 8.18 28.21
CA SER A 101 -2.39 9.00 27.01
C SER A 101 -3.46 10.07 27.23
N GLY A 102 -4.53 9.77 27.98
CA GLY A 102 -5.57 10.74 28.33
C GLY A 102 -5.08 11.79 29.32
N PHE A 103 -4.36 11.36 30.35
CA PHE A 103 -3.76 12.27 31.33
C PHE A 103 -2.81 13.26 30.66
N ILE A 104 -1.86 12.77 29.86
CA ILE A 104 -0.91 13.62 29.10
C ILE A 104 -1.63 14.54 28.11
N CYS A 105 -2.69 14.06 27.44
CA CYS A 105 -3.45 14.87 26.50
C CYS A 105 -4.05 16.12 27.17
N GLU A 106 -4.63 15.97 28.36
CA GLU A 106 -5.17 17.11 29.10
C GLU A 106 -4.05 18.00 29.63
N VAL A 107 -2.98 17.45 30.22
CA VAL A 107 -1.84 18.25 30.69
C VAL A 107 -1.25 19.08 29.54
N TRP A 108 -1.08 18.49 28.36
CA TRP A 108 -0.57 19.18 27.17
C TRP A 108 -1.41 20.39 26.75
N GLN A 109 -2.74 20.34 26.94
CA GLN A 109 -3.63 21.44 26.58
C GLN A 109 -3.46 22.65 27.51
N HIS A 110 -3.00 22.44 28.74
CA HIS A 110 -2.85 23.50 29.76
C HIS A 110 -1.39 23.92 29.98
N ASP A 111 -0.46 22.97 29.99
CA ASP A 111 0.98 23.16 30.22
C ASP A 111 1.82 22.13 29.45
N GLN A 112 2.37 22.58 28.31
CA GLN A 112 3.21 21.74 27.44
C GLN A 112 4.56 21.38 28.06
N GLU A 113 5.14 22.24 28.91
CA GLU A 113 6.44 21.97 29.51
C GLU A 113 6.32 20.88 30.58
N THR A 114 5.28 20.97 31.42
CA THR A 114 4.97 19.89 32.38
C THR A 114 4.69 18.58 31.64
N ALA A 115 3.86 18.59 30.59
CA ALA A 115 3.61 17.38 29.78
C ALA A 115 4.90 16.78 29.21
N HIS A 116 5.84 17.61 28.76
CA HIS A 116 7.13 17.14 28.29
C HIS A 116 8.00 16.53 29.39
N GLN A 117 8.02 17.10 30.59
CA GLN A 117 8.75 16.54 31.73
C GLN A 117 8.20 15.17 32.13
N LEU A 118 6.87 15.01 32.15
CA LEU A 118 6.23 13.70 32.38
C LEU A 118 6.62 12.68 31.31
N LEU A 119 6.60 13.06 30.03
CA LEU A 119 7.00 12.19 28.92
C LEU A 119 8.50 11.86 28.92
N ASP A 120 9.35 12.74 29.43
CA ASP A 120 10.77 12.44 29.65
C ASP A 120 10.94 11.40 30.76
N SER A 121 10.24 11.56 31.90
CA SER A 121 10.24 10.54 32.96
C SER A 121 9.76 9.16 32.48
N ALA A 122 8.84 9.12 31.52
CA ALA A 122 8.33 7.89 30.94
C ALA A 122 9.40 7.09 30.18
N MET A 123 10.48 7.74 29.74
CA MET A 123 11.60 7.06 29.07
C MET A 123 12.39 6.16 30.02
N ASP A 124 12.43 6.49 31.31
CA ASP A 124 13.17 5.75 32.32
C ASP A 124 12.36 4.56 32.88
N HIS A 125 11.05 4.54 32.61
CA HIS A 125 10.16 3.47 33.06
C HIS A 125 9.97 2.38 32.00
N HIS A 126 10.40 1.15 32.30
CA HIS A 126 10.42 0.03 31.35
C HIS A 126 9.09 -0.26 30.65
N ILE A 127 7.95 -0.21 31.36
CA ILE A 127 6.62 -0.42 30.76
C ILE A 127 6.27 0.75 29.84
N LEU A 128 6.41 1.99 30.32
CA LEU A 128 5.94 3.18 29.60
C LEU A 128 6.78 3.46 28.36
N GLN A 129 8.09 3.22 28.43
CA GLN A 129 8.99 3.29 27.28
C GLN A 129 8.53 2.40 26.12
N THR A 130 7.93 1.23 26.43
CA THR A 130 7.39 0.33 25.41
C THR A 130 6.17 0.93 24.71
N TYR A 131 5.38 1.78 25.39
CA TYR A 131 4.18 2.42 24.84
C TYR A 131 4.41 3.88 24.43
N LEU A 132 5.65 4.34 24.42
CA LEU A 132 5.99 5.75 24.24
C LEU A 132 5.32 6.39 23.01
N PRO A 133 5.28 5.75 21.81
CA PRO A 133 4.56 6.33 20.67
C PRO A 133 3.07 6.56 20.93
N VAL A 134 2.43 5.67 21.68
CA VAL A 134 1.00 5.77 22.03
C VAL A 134 0.76 6.86 23.08
N LEU A 135 1.69 7.08 24.00
CA LEU A 135 1.60 8.21 24.94
C LEU A 135 1.62 9.56 24.20
N HIS A 136 2.35 9.64 23.09
CA HIS A 136 2.39 10.82 22.23
C HIS A 136 1.20 10.91 21.27
N SER A 137 0.32 9.91 21.23
CA SER A 137 -0.88 9.99 20.39
C SER A 137 -1.88 11.04 20.91
N GLY A 138 -1.75 11.54 22.13
CA GLY A 138 -2.63 12.59 22.66
C GLY A 138 -2.25 14.01 22.24
N ILE A 139 -1.05 14.21 21.68
CA ILE A 139 -0.42 15.53 21.62
C ILE A 139 0.03 15.91 20.21
N THR A 140 0.40 17.18 20.04
CA THR A 140 1.05 17.63 18.81
C THR A 140 2.50 17.18 18.82
N VAL A 141 2.96 16.61 17.72
CA VAL A 141 4.36 16.19 17.57
C VAL A 141 5.19 17.44 17.28
N ASP A 142 6.05 17.81 18.23
CA ASP A 142 7.02 18.90 18.13
C ASP A 142 8.47 18.36 18.04
N VAL A 143 9.45 19.26 18.03
CA VAL A 143 10.88 18.88 17.96
C VAL A 143 11.33 18.02 19.16
N ARG A 144 10.84 18.29 20.39
CA ARG A 144 11.21 17.49 21.57
C ARG A 144 10.59 16.09 21.49
N THR A 145 9.35 16.00 21.04
CA THR A 145 8.66 14.73 20.76
C THR A 145 9.38 13.91 19.69
N LEU A 146 9.74 14.50 18.55
CA LEU A 146 10.48 13.77 17.52
C LEU A 146 11.83 13.25 18.02
N LYS A 147 12.58 14.06 18.78
CA LYS A 147 13.85 13.61 19.39
C LYS A 147 13.62 12.43 20.33
N ARG A 148 12.60 12.52 21.19
CA ARG A 148 12.23 11.46 22.13
C ARG A 148 11.88 10.14 21.42
N LEU A 149 11.04 10.23 20.38
CA LEU A 149 10.61 9.07 19.59
C LEU A 149 11.77 8.47 18.79
N ASN A 150 12.67 9.28 18.24
CA ASN A 150 13.89 8.81 17.58
C ASN A 150 14.80 8.01 18.54
N ILE A 151 15.00 8.51 19.77
CA ILE A 151 15.77 7.78 20.78
C ILE A 151 15.10 6.43 21.09
N ALA A 152 13.78 6.41 21.31
CA ALA A 152 13.05 5.17 21.58
C ALA A 152 13.11 4.17 20.41
N LEU A 153 13.12 4.66 19.17
CA LEU A 153 13.27 3.86 17.96
C LEU A 153 14.66 3.22 17.89
N GLN A 154 15.72 4.00 18.13
CA GLN A 154 17.10 3.52 18.15
C GLN A 154 17.35 2.48 19.25
N LEU A 155 16.77 2.68 20.43
CA LEU A 155 16.86 1.75 21.54
C LEU A 155 16.03 0.47 21.35
N LYS A 156 15.18 0.41 20.31
CA LYS A 156 14.27 -0.72 19.98
C LYS A 156 13.38 -1.14 21.15
N LYS A 157 12.93 -0.16 21.94
CA LYS A 157 12.15 -0.41 23.18
C LYS A 157 10.65 -0.50 22.95
N SER A 158 10.15 0.10 21.88
CA SER A 158 8.75 0.02 21.48
C SER A 158 8.59 -0.82 20.22
N PRO A 159 7.67 -1.80 20.19
CA PRO A 159 7.27 -2.48 18.96
C PRO A 159 6.88 -1.50 17.86
N MET A 160 7.25 -1.83 16.62
CA MET A 160 7.07 -0.96 15.46
C MET A 160 5.59 -0.58 15.23
N LEU A 161 4.68 -1.54 15.42
CA LEU A 161 3.24 -1.33 15.23
C LEU A 161 2.69 -0.17 16.09
N ARG A 162 3.30 0.12 17.25
CA ARG A 162 2.84 1.20 18.14
C ARG A 162 3.08 2.58 17.55
N TYR A 163 4.07 2.74 16.66
CA TYR A 163 4.31 4.01 15.96
C TYR A 163 3.15 4.38 15.02
N LYS A 164 2.28 3.44 14.61
CA LYS A 164 1.06 3.76 13.86
C LYS A 164 0.12 4.73 14.59
N SER A 165 0.16 4.76 15.92
CA SER A 165 -0.61 5.71 16.73
C SER A 165 -0.29 7.19 16.42
N LEU A 166 0.85 7.45 15.77
CA LEU A 166 1.29 8.77 15.30
C LEU A 166 0.64 9.19 13.98
N ALA A 167 0.02 8.30 13.23
CA ALA A 167 -0.47 8.60 11.89
C ALA A 167 -1.55 9.69 11.89
N ASN A 168 -2.48 9.63 12.84
CA ASN A 168 -3.53 10.64 13.01
C ASN A 168 -3.09 11.87 13.80
N ARG A 169 -1.78 12.18 13.87
CA ARG A 169 -1.28 13.30 14.70
C ARG A 169 -0.96 14.55 13.92
N CYS A 170 -1.15 15.68 14.61
CA CYS A 170 -0.73 16.97 14.10
C CYS A 170 0.76 17.08 14.35
N PHE A 171 1.50 17.44 13.31
CA PHE A 171 2.92 17.69 13.36
C PHE A 171 3.08 19.21 13.37
N ALA A 172 3.70 19.75 14.41
CA ALA A 172 3.91 21.19 14.53
C ALA A 172 4.94 21.69 13.50
N ASP A 173 4.83 22.97 13.13
CA ASP A 173 5.81 23.66 12.27
C ASP A 173 7.15 23.93 12.98
N THR A 174 7.39 23.33 14.14
CA THR A 174 8.56 23.61 15.00
C THR A 174 9.80 22.79 14.65
N PHE A 175 9.68 21.77 13.79
CA PHE A 175 10.80 21.02 13.25
C PHE A 175 10.85 21.15 11.72
N SER A 176 12.04 20.95 11.16
CA SER A 176 12.27 21.03 9.71
C SER A 176 11.73 19.80 8.98
N THR A 177 11.36 19.94 7.70
CA THR A 177 10.97 18.79 6.87
C THR A 177 12.06 17.72 6.80
N ALA A 178 13.34 18.11 6.93
CA ALA A 178 14.47 17.18 6.99
C ALA A 178 14.44 16.29 8.25
N GLU A 179 14.05 16.83 9.41
CA GLU A 179 13.90 16.05 10.65
C GLU A 179 12.75 15.05 10.55
N PHE A 180 11.62 15.47 9.98
CA PHE A 180 10.49 14.57 9.72
C PHE A 180 10.84 13.47 8.73
N GLN A 181 11.49 13.83 7.63
CA GLN A 181 11.99 12.87 6.66
C GLN A 181 12.91 11.86 7.35
N SER A 182 13.92 12.33 8.09
CA SER A 182 14.86 11.44 8.79
C SER A 182 14.15 10.48 9.75
N PHE A 183 13.14 10.95 10.49
CA PHE A 183 12.34 10.11 11.37
C PHE A 183 11.57 9.03 10.59
N LEU A 184 10.83 9.42 9.53
CA LEU A 184 10.09 8.48 8.69
C LEU A 184 10.99 7.43 8.03
N LEU A 185 12.16 7.84 7.52
CA LEU A 185 13.10 6.93 6.88
C LEU A 185 13.70 5.95 7.91
N SER A 186 13.97 6.41 9.14
CA SER A 186 14.42 5.53 10.23
C SER A 186 13.37 4.49 10.60
N ILE A 187 12.08 4.86 10.59
CA ILE A 187 10.98 3.90 10.75
C ILE A 187 10.97 2.91 9.59
N ALA A 188 11.03 3.41 8.35
CA ALA A 188 10.95 2.58 7.14
C ALA A 188 12.10 1.58 6.98
N GLU A 189 13.27 1.88 7.54
CA GLU A 189 14.45 0.99 7.55
C GLU A 189 14.31 -0.21 8.49
N HIS A 190 13.33 -0.20 9.40
CA HIS A 190 12.99 -1.37 10.21
C HIS A 190 12.24 -2.42 9.37
N PRO A 191 12.50 -3.75 9.53
CA PRO A 191 11.87 -4.81 8.72
C PRO A 191 10.34 -4.74 8.59
N ASP A 192 9.65 -4.35 9.67
CA ASP A 192 8.19 -4.19 9.73
C ASP A 192 7.72 -2.72 9.74
N GLY A 193 8.62 -1.77 9.45
CA GLY A 193 8.37 -0.35 9.63
C GLY A 193 7.89 0.39 8.39
N PHE A 194 8.09 -0.17 7.19
CA PHE A 194 7.69 0.51 5.95
C PHE A 194 6.20 0.90 5.92
N GLY A 195 5.30 -0.05 6.22
CA GLY A 195 3.86 0.23 6.27
C GLY A 195 3.48 1.27 7.31
N VAL A 196 4.18 1.29 8.46
CA VAL A 196 3.96 2.28 9.52
C VAL A 196 4.40 3.68 9.06
N ALA A 197 5.58 3.80 8.45
CA ALA A 197 6.07 5.06 7.90
C ALA A 197 5.16 5.58 6.78
N LEU A 198 4.69 4.69 5.90
CA LEU A 198 3.76 5.01 4.82
C LEU A 198 2.43 5.55 5.36
N GLU A 199 1.88 4.92 6.39
CA GLU A 199 0.64 5.36 7.02
C GLU A 199 0.81 6.74 7.69
N ILE A 200 1.90 6.96 8.44
CA ILE A 200 2.18 8.27 9.05
C ILE A 200 2.31 9.36 7.97
N TYR A 201 3.07 9.08 6.91
CA TYR A 201 3.23 10.02 5.81
C TYR A 201 1.90 10.30 5.09
N HIS A 202 1.11 9.27 4.80
CA HIS A 202 -0.18 9.40 4.10
C HIS A 202 -1.12 10.36 4.82
N TYR A 203 -1.31 10.18 6.14
CA TYR A 203 -2.19 11.06 6.91
C TYR A 203 -1.61 12.48 7.08
N HIS A 204 -0.28 12.61 7.24
CA HIS A 204 0.37 13.91 7.26
C HIS A 204 0.17 14.66 5.93
N GLN A 205 0.43 14.00 4.81
CA GLN A 205 0.21 14.51 3.46
C GLN A 205 -1.27 14.91 3.24
N HIS A 206 -2.22 14.06 3.61
CA HIS A 206 -3.64 14.35 3.49
C HIS A 206 -4.04 15.63 4.25
N ARG A 207 -3.53 15.82 5.47
CA ARG A 207 -3.77 17.04 6.27
C ARG A 207 -3.20 18.28 5.59
N MET A 208 -1.94 18.22 5.17
CA MET A 208 -1.28 19.35 4.50
C MET A 208 -2.02 19.73 3.22
N THR A 209 -2.48 18.76 2.44
CA THR A 209 -3.24 19.05 1.21
C THR A 209 -4.65 19.59 1.47
N ASN A 210 -5.36 19.12 2.50
CA ASN A 210 -6.71 19.60 2.81
C ASN A 210 -6.75 21.00 3.44
N GLN A 211 -5.67 21.49 4.03
CA GLN A 211 -5.57 22.86 4.57
C GLN A 211 -5.37 23.94 3.49
N GLY A 212 -5.82 23.70 2.25
CA GLY A 212 -5.79 24.69 1.16
C GLY A 212 -4.56 24.62 0.24
N LEU A 213 -3.63 23.68 0.48
CA LEU A 213 -2.43 23.49 -0.36
C LEU A 213 -2.63 22.51 -1.54
N LYS A 214 -3.89 22.16 -1.87
CA LYS A 214 -4.19 21.19 -2.95
C LYS A 214 -3.54 21.55 -4.29
N ASN A 215 -3.32 22.84 -4.56
CA ASN A 215 -2.87 23.31 -5.86
C ASN A 215 -1.34 23.52 -5.96
N ASN A 216 -0.59 23.43 -4.85
CA ASN A 216 0.87 23.52 -4.88
C ASN A 216 1.49 22.89 -3.60
N PRO A 217 1.67 21.56 -3.55
CA PRO A 217 2.30 20.92 -2.40
C PRO A 217 3.76 21.37 -2.24
N SER A 218 4.27 21.40 -1.01
CA SER A 218 5.66 21.78 -0.78
C SER A 218 6.64 20.79 -1.45
N PRO A 219 7.69 21.27 -2.13
CA PRO A 219 8.70 20.40 -2.73
C PRO A 219 9.34 19.43 -1.73
N GLU A 220 9.47 19.83 -0.46
CA GLU A 220 10.03 19.01 0.59
C GLU A 220 9.11 17.86 1.00
N LEU A 221 7.78 18.05 0.96
CA LEU A 221 6.81 16.98 1.20
C LEU A 221 6.91 15.94 0.08
N VAL A 222 6.93 16.38 -1.19
CA VAL A 222 7.13 15.50 -2.36
C VAL A 222 8.46 14.75 -2.25
N LYS A 223 9.55 15.44 -1.93
CA LYS A 223 10.88 14.82 -1.73
C LYS A 223 10.87 13.76 -0.64
N THR A 224 10.17 14.01 0.45
CA THR A 224 10.02 13.05 1.55
C THR A 224 9.24 11.81 1.10
N GLY A 225 8.12 12.00 0.40
CA GLY A 225 7.35 10.90 -0.16
C GLY A 225 8.14 10.08 -1.18
N MET A 226 8.89 10.72 -2.09
CA MET A 226 9.78 10.02 -3.03
C MET A 226 10.88 9.23 -2.31
N ALA A 227 11.51 9.81 -1.27
CA ALA A 227 12.50 9.12 -0.45
C ALA A 227 11.92 7.90 0.29
N LEU A 228 10.64 7.95 0.64
CA LEU A 228 9.93 6.83 1.22
C LEU A 228 9.60 5.77 0.16
N LEU A 229 9.06 6.14 -1.01
CA LEU A 229 8.79 5.21 -2.11
C LEU A 229 10.04 4.42 -2.55
N ARG A 230 11.23 5.03 -2.45
CA ARG A 230 12.52 4.36 -2.69
C ARG A 230 12.88 3.24 -1.70
N ARG A 231 12.18 3.16 -0.56
CA ARG A 231 12.39 2.13 0.47
C ARG A 231 11.34 1.01 0.42
N ILE A 232 10.48 1.00 -0.60
CA ILE A 232 9.48 -0.06 -0.73
C ILE A 232 10.18 -1.41 -0.78
N ASN A 233 9.73 -2.32 0.08
CA ASN A 233 10.19 -3.69 0.12
C ASN A 233 9.03 -4.64 -0.19
N PHE A 234 9.09 -5.29 -1.34
CA PHE A 234 8.08 -6.25 -1.78
C PHE A 234 8.24 -7.64 -1.13
N LYS A 235 9.18 -7.86 -0.19
CA LYS A 235 9.48 -9.18 0.42
C LYS A 235 8.65 -9.53 1.66
N THR A 236 8.20 -8.56 2.47
CA THR A 236 7.51 -8.81 3.75
C THR A 236 5.98 -8.65 3.65
N ASP A 237 5.24 -9.39 4.49
CA ASP A 237 3.78 -9.61 4.38
C ASP A 237 2.90 -8.65 5.23
N ASN A 238 1.66 -8.46 4.76
CA ASN A 238 0.40 -8.09 5.44
C ASN A 238 0.10 -6.69 6.02
N GLN A 239 0.98 -5.68 6.00
CA GLN A 239 0.59 -4.34 6.51
C GLN A 239 0.65 -3.20 5.49
N LEU A 240 1.07 -3.48 4.26
CA LEU A 240 1.03 -2.53 3.16
C LEU A 240 -0.41 -2.41 2.64
N SER A 241 -1.10 -1.34 3.03
CA SER A 241 -2.34 -0.97 2.35
C SER A 241 -1.98 -0.49 0.94
N ASP A 242 -2.32 -1.28 -0.08
CA ASP A 242 -2.10 -0.87 -1.49
C ASP A 242 -2.82 0.46 -1.79
N TYR A 243 -3.94 0.73 -1.12
CA TYR A 243 -4.63 2.02 -1.15
C TYR A 243 -3.74 3.17 -0.67
N GLN A 244 -3.11 3.05 0.51
CA GLN A 244 -2.21 4.10 1.03
C GLN A 244 -1.00 4.30 0.10
N LEU A 245 -0.44 3.21 -0.42
CA LEU A 245 0.64 3.26 -1.40
C LEU A 245 0.20 3.98 -2.67
N GLN A 246 -0.99 3.68 -3.18
CA GLN A 246 -1.57 4.33 -4.36
C GLN A 246 -1.71 5.84 -4.16
N VAL A 247 -2.29 6.27 -3.03
CA VAL A 247 -2.51 7.69 -2.73
C VAL A 247 -1.19 8.42 -2.65
N VAL A 248 -0.22 7.89 -1.91
CA VAL A 248 1.12 8.49 -1.75
C VAL A 248 1.87 8.51 -3.07
N ALA A 249 1.88 7.40 -3.82
CA ALA A 249 2.55 7.31 -5.11
C ALA A 249 1.94 8.31 -6.11
N LYS A 250 0.61 8.34 -6.25
CA LYS A 250 -0.07 9.30 -7.13
C LYS A 250 0.28 10.74 -6.77
N PHE A 251 0.25 11.07 -5.48
CA PHE A 251 0.64 12.40 -5.01
C PHE A 251 2.09 12.75 -5.39
N CYS A 252 3.06 11.87 -5.12
CA CYS A 252 4.46 12.19 -5.37
C CYS A 252 4.79 12.22 -6.86
N LEU A 253 4.25 11.28 -7.64
CA LEU A 253 4.46 11.19 -9.08
C LEU A 253 3.86 12.40 -9.81
N SER A 254 2.66 12.86 -9.44
CA SER A 254 2.06 14.04 -10.09
C SER A 254 2.78 15.37 -9.76
N ASN A 255 3.67 15.38 -8.77
CA ASN A 255 4.33 16.61 -8.29
C ASN A 255 5.87 16.54 -8.36
N THR A 256 6.45 15.48 -8.92
CA THR A 256 7.90 15.38 -9.15
C THR A 256 8.24 15.72 -10.59
N ASN A 257 9.37 16.44 -10.76
CA ASN A 257 9.94 16.76 -12.08
C ASN A 257 11.25 16.00 -12.34
N ALA A 258 11.69 15.16 -11.40
CA ALA A 258 12.96 14.46 -11.48
C ALA A 258 12.79 13.09 -12.13
N GLU A 259 13.16 12.95 -13.42
CA GLU A 259 13.14 11.67 -14.13
C GLU A 259 14.00 10.61 -13.41
N SER A 260 15.12 11.01 -12.80
CA SER A 260 15.99 10.12 -12.00
C SER A 260 15.25 9.45 -10.85
N ASP A 261 14.27 10.14 -10.25
CA ASP A 261 13.49 9.58 -9.15
C ASP A 261 12.54 8.48 -9.65
N ILE A 262 12.02 8.65 -10.87
CA ILE A 262 11.16 7.66 -11.53
C ILE A 262 11.97 6.43 -11.93
N GLU A 263 13.16 6.63 -12.50
CA GLU A 263 14.10 5.57 -12.85
C GLU A 263 14.46 4.70 -11.64
N GLU A 264 14.73 5.32 -10.49
CA GLU A 264 15.10 4.60 -9.27
C GLU A 264 13.94 3.75 -8.74
N ILE A 265 12.70 4.26 -8.75
CA ILE A 265 11.52 3.47 -8.36
C ILE A 265 11.26 2.34 -9.37
N ALA A 266 11.40 2.61 -10.67
CA ALA A 266 11.26 1.57 -11.70
C ALA A 266 12.34 0.48 -11.56
N LEU A 267 13.56 0.85 -11.12
CA LEU A 267 14.63 -0.10 -10.83
C LEU A 267 14.30 -0.96 -9.61
N ILE A 268 13.72 -0.39 -8.56
CA ILE A 268 13.24 -1.15 -7.39
C ILE A 268 12.19 -2.19 -7.81
N LEU A 269 11.26 -1.81 -8.70
CA LEU A 269 10.30 -2.76 -9.27
C LEU A 269 11.01 -3.85 -10.07
N LYS A 270 11.97 -3.50 -10.92
CA LYS A 270 12.76 -4.47 -11.68
C LYS A 270 13.46 -5.48 -10.78
N GLU A 271 14.14 -5.01 -9.74
CA GLU A 271 14.85 -5.89 -8.80
C GLU A 271 13.88 -6.77 -8.00
N ALA A 272 12.69 -6.25 -7.67
CA ALA A 272 11.65 -7.04 -7.03
C ALA A 272 11.07 -8.13 -7.94
N ILE A 273 10.91 -7.86 -9.24
CA ILE A 273 10.56 -8.84 -10.28
C ILE A 273 11.65 -9.92 -10.34
N LYS A 274 12.92 -9.51 -10.39
CA LYS A 274 14.06 -10.44 -10.45
C LYS A 274 14.13 -11.36 -9.24
N ALA A 275 13.77 -10.84 -8.07
CA ALA A 275 13.67 -11.58 -6.83
C ALA A 275 12.40 -12.47 -6.71
N GLY A 276 11.56 -12.55 -7.74
CA GLY A 276 10.40 -13.44 -7.79
C GLY A 276 9.12 -12.89 -7.15
N ASN A 277 9.03 -11.59 -6.86
CA ASN A 277 7.85 -10.97 -6.21
C ASN A 277 6.70 -10.66 -7.19
N ASN A 278 6.57 -11.43 -8.27
CA ASN A 278 5.67 -11.15 -9.38
C ASN A 278 4.21 -10.97 -8.96
N TYR A 279 3.72 -11.82 -8.05
CA TYR A 279 2.35 -11.75 -7.54
C TYR A 279 2.05 -10.40 -6.85
N ARG A 280 2.97 -9.92 -6.01
CA ARG A 280 2.80 -8.65 -5.30
C ARG A 280 2.85 -7.46 -6.25
N ILE A 281 3.79 -7.48 -7.19
CA ILE A 281 3.94 -6.43 -8.19
C ILE A 281 2.71 -6.39 -9.11
N SER A 282 2.18 -7.56 -9.52
CA SER A 282 0.99 -7.63 -10.37
C SER A 282 -0.28 -7.10 -9.71
N ASN A 283 -0.30 -7.04 -8.37
CA ASN A 283 -1.42 -6.50 -7.61
C ASN A 283 -1.15 -5.12 -7.03
N SER A 284 0.04 -4.55 -7.24
CA SER A 284 0.35 -3.22 -6.76
C SER A 284 -0.13 -2.14 -7.72
N SER A 285 -0.80 -1.12 -7.19
CA SER A 285 -1.18 0.05 -7.98
C SER A 285 0.03 0.84 -8.51
N LEU A 286 1.22 0.68 -7.90
CA LEU A 286 2.41 1.47 -8.21
C LEU A 286 2.90 1.24 -9.65
N LEU A 287 2.88 -0.01 -10.13
CA LEU A 287 3.31 -0.33 -11.49
C LEU A 287 2.43 0.39 -12.52
N ASN A 288 1.10 0.34 -12.33
CA ASN A 288 0.15 1.03 -13.22
C ASN A 288 0.38 2.55 -13.20
N LEU A 289 0.51 3.15 -12.01
CA LEU A 289 0.77 4.59 -11.88
C LEU A 289 2.04 5.01 -12.61
N LEU A 290 3.12 4.23 -12.51
CA LEU A 290 4.37 4.54 -13.21
C LEU A 290 4.23 4.41 -14.73
N ILE A 291 3.55 3.37 -15.21
CA ILE A 291 3.32 3.18 -16.65
C ILE A 291 2.44 4.29 -17.22
N ASP A 292 1.38 4.68 -16.52
CA ASP A 292 0.43 5.70 -16.98
C ASP A 292 1.08 7.08 -17.06
N ASN A 293 2.00 7.41 -16.15
CA ASN A 293 2.62 8.75 -16.08
C ASN A 293 3.98 8.82 -16.78
N TYR A 294 4.76 7.73 -16.79
CA TYR A 294 6.15 7.70 -17.28
C TYR A 294 6.48 6.45 -18.11
N PRO A 295 5.69 6.14 -19.16
CA PRO A 295 5.78 4.88 -19.89
C PRO A 295 7.17 4.61 -20.47
N LYS A 296 7.82 5.62 -21.06
CA LYS A 296 9.14 5.46 -21.70
C LYS A 296 10.24 5.15 -20.67
N ILE A 297 10.25 5.85 -19.53
CA ILE A 297 11.23 5.63 -18.45
C ILE A 297 11.07 4.22 -17.88
N VAL A 298 9.83 3.81 -17.62
CA VAL A 298 9.52 2.47 -17.10
C VAL A 298 9.95 1.39 -18.09
N LEU A 299 9.59 1.51 -19.37
CA LEU A 299 9.99 0.56 -20.40
C LEU A 299 11.51 0.46 -20.51
N ASN A 300 12.22 1.60 -20.59
CA ASN A 300 13.68 1.60 -20.65
C ASN A 300 14.31 0.94 -19.42
N THR A 301 13.79 1.22 -18.22
CA THR A 301 14.33 0.68 -16.98
C THR A 301 14.09 -0.82 -16.87
N LEU A 302 12.83 -1.25 -17.00
CA LEU A 302 12.44 -2.66 -16.89
C LEU A 302 13.20 -3.51 -17.91
N PHE A 303 13.35 -3.03 -19.14
CA PHE A 303 13.97 -3.77 -20.24
C PHE A 303 15.44 -3.42 -20.53
N SER A 304 16.14 -2.71 -19.63
CA SER A 304 17.54 -2.31 -19.84
C SER A 304 18.55 -3.46 -19.97
N ASP A 305 18.17 -4.69 -19.61
CA ASP A 305 19.03 -5.87 -19.63
C ASP A 305 18.42 -6.93 -20.56
N LYS A 306 18.85 -6.91 -21.83
CA LYS A 306 18.25 -7.75 -22.89
C LYS A 306 18.29 -9.24 -22.56
N GLU A 307 19.35 -9.70 -21.90
CA GLU A 307 19.58 -11.13 -21.60
C GLU A 307 18.71 -11.61 -20.43
N GLN A 308 18.28 -10.71 -19.54
CA GLN A 308 17.53 -11.05 -18.33
C GLN A 308 16.05 -10.63 -18.37
N ASN A 309 15.54 -10.22 -19.53
CA ASN A 309 14.16 -9.72 -19.67
C ASN A 309 13.06 -10.81 -19.52
N HIS A 310 13.43 -12.09 -19.47
CA HIS A 310 12.48 -13.21 -19.37
C HIS A 310 11.56 -13.11 -18.14
N GLN A 311 12.04 -12.65 -16.98
CA GLN A 311 11.22 -12.49 -15.78
C GLN A 311 10.22 -11.32 -15.90
N VAL A 312 10.62 -10.24 -16.56
CA VAL A 312 9.75 -9.08 -16.82
C VAL A 312 8.66 -9.45 -17.83
N VAL A 313 9.03 -10.13 -18.92
CA VAL A 313 8.05 -10.67 -19.89
C VAL A 313 7.10 -11.65 -19.19
N TYR A 314 7.63 -12.52 -18.33
CA TYR A 314 6.82 -13.44 -17.54
C TYR A 314 5.82 -12.71 -16.64
N LEU A 315 6.22 -11.66 -15.93
CA LEU A 315 5.31 -10.82 -15.14
C LEU A 315 4.12 -10.35 -16.00
N PHE A 316 4.39 -9.76 -17.18
CA PHE A 316 3.31 -9.27 -18.05
C PHE A 316 2.44 -10.37 -18.64
N SER A 317 2.96 -11.60 -18.77
CA SER A 317 2.17 -12.78 -19.17
C SER A 317 1.21 -13.29 -18.09
N LEU A 318 1.36 -12.87 -16.82
CA LEU A 318 0.41 -13.19 -15.74
C LEU A 318 -0.87 -12.33 -15.82
N PHE A 319 -0.83 -11.23 -16.55
CA PHE A 319 -2.00 -10.39 -16.83
C PHE A 319 -2.74 -10.90 -18.07
N GLY A 320 -4.05 -10.68 -18.16
CA GLY A 320 -4.86 -11.05 -19.32
C GLY A 320 -5.93 -12.13 -19.09
N TYR A 321 -5.89 -12.91 -18.00
CA TYR A 321 -6.96 -13.88 -17.70
C TYR A 321 -8.22 -13.23 -17.10
N LYS A 322 -8.05 -12.18 -16.27
CA LYS A 322 -9.16 -11.40 -15.65
C LYS A 322 -8.93 -9.88 -15.62
N LYS A 323 -7.74 -9.41 -15.98
CA LYS A 323 -7.31 -8.01 -15.91
C LYS A 323 -6.63 -7.63 -17.21
N SER A 324 -6.83 -6.40 -17.68
CA SER A 324 -6.01 -5.81 -18.77
C SER A 324 -4.54 -5.78 -18.36
N LYS A 325 -3.64 -5.79 -19.35
CA LYS A 325 -2.22 -5.64 -19.05
C LYS A 325 -1.92 -4.17 -18.76
N PRO A 326 -1.06 -3.86 -17.77
CA PRO A 326 -0.70 -2.48 -17.46
C PRO A 326 -0.21 -1.69 -18.67
N LEU A 327 0.54 -2.34 -19.56
CA LEU A 327 1.11 -1.70 -20.75
C LEU A 327 0.09 -1.36 -21.84
N ASP A 328 -1.15 -1.84 -21.73
CA ASP A 328 -2.21 -1.53 -22.68
C ASP A 328 -2.66 -0.06 -22.59
N SER A 329 -2.35 0.63 -21.48
CA SER A 329 -2.63 2.07 -21.32
C SER A 329 -1.65 2.96 -22.09
N ILE A 330 -0.53 2.42 -22.56
CA ILE A 330 0.49 3.20 -23.28
C ILE A 330 -0.07 3.65 -24.64
N PRO A 331 -0.01 4.96 -24.96
CA PRO A 331 -0.43 5.46 -26.26
C PRO A 331 0.40 4.84 -27.40
N VAL A 332 -0.27 4.50 -28.51
CA VAL A 332 0.37 3.90 -29.70
C VAL A 332 1.61 4.67 -30.15
N SER A 333 1.53 6.00 -30.17
CA SER A 333 2.64 6.88 -30.57
C SER A 333 3.86 6.79 -29.64
N VAL A 334 3.64 6.62 -28.33
CA VAL A 334 4.72 6.45 -27.36
C VAL A 334 5.37 5.08 -27.51
N LEU A 335 4.55 4.03 -27.67
CA LEU A 335 5.03 2.67 -27.86
C LEU A 335 5.87 2.53 -29.15
N THR A 336 5.40 3.06 -30.28
CA THR A 336 6.12 3.00 -31.55
C THR A 336 7.40 3.84 -31.51
N THR A 337 7.37 5.02 -30.87
CA THR A 337 8.59 5.83 -30.66
C THR A 337 9.62 5.07 -29.84
N TRP A 338 9.21 4.39 -28.77
CA TRP A 338 10.10 3.55 -27.98
C TRP A 338 10.66 2.38 -28.81
N CYS A 339 9.82 1.72 -29.61
CA CYS A 339 10.27 0.63 -30.48
C CYS A 339 11.31 1.10 -31.51
N ASN A 340 11.14 2.29 -32.08
CA ASN A 340 12.00 2.82 -33.13
C ASN A 340 13.44 3.14 -32.68
N GLU A 341 13.72 3.22 -31.38
CA GLU A 341 15.10 3.41 -30.88
C GLU A 341 15.97 2.15 -31.02
N ASP A 342 15.36 0.96 -31.07
CA ASP A 342 16.04 -0.32 -31.31
C ASP A 342 15.06 -1.30 -31.97
N PRO A 343 14.77 -1.09 -33.28
CA PRO A 343 13.61 -1.70 -33.94
C PRO A 343 13.63 -3.23 -33.94
N GLU A 344 14.77 -3.84 -34.26
CA GLU A 344 14.91 -5.29 -34.34
C GLU A 344 14.63 -5.97 -32.98
N TYR A 345 14.97 -5.31 -31.87
CA TYR A 345 14.76 -5.87 -30.54
C TYR A 345 13.41 -5.50 -29.94
N ARG A 346 13.01 -4.22 -30.03
CA ARG A 346 11.90 -3.68 -29.25
C ARG A 346 10.53 -3.98 -29.85
N TYR A 347 10.40 -4.15 -31.17
CA TYR A 347 9.13 -4.54 -31.78
C TYR A 347 8.67 -5.94 -31.34
N PRO A 348 9.50 -7.00 -31.47
CA PRO A 348 9.14 -8.33 -30.95
C PRO A 348 8.93 -8.34 -29.44
N LEU A 349 9.75 -7.59 -28.69
CA LEU A 349 9.61 -7.47 -27.24
C LEU A 349 8.28 -6.82 -26.85
N ALA A 350 7.91 -5.68 -27.45
CA ALA A 350 6.62 -5.02 -27.22
C ALA A 350 5.46 -5.98 -27.51
N ALA A 351 5.53 -6.72 -28.61
CA ALA A 351 4.55 -7.71 -29.00
C ALA A 351 4.44 -8.89 -28.04
N SER A 352 5.42 -9.11 -27.13
CA SER A 352 5.35 -10.14 -26.09
C SER A 352 4.69 -9.68 -24.78
N ILE A 353 4.57 -8.36 -24.56
CA ILE A 353 4.17 -7.78 -23.26
C ILE A 353 2.86 -7.00 -23.31
N ILE A 354 2.40 -6.53 -24.47
CA ILE A 354 1.08 -5.92 -24.64
C ILE A 354 -0.01 -6.98 -24.89
N SER A 355 -1.27 -6.61 -24.77
CA SER A 355 -2.39 -7.43 -25.24
C SER A 355 -2.50 -7.38 -26.76
N PHE A 356 -2.59 -8.57 -27.38
CA PHE A 356 -2.77 -8.70 -28.83
C PHE A 356 -4.18 -8.31 -29.29
N SER A 357 -5.20 -8.49 -28.44
CA SER A 357 -6.60 -8.27 -28.78
C SER A 357 -7.30 -7.32 -27.82
N LYS A 358 -8.34 -6.64 -28.31
CA LYS A 358 -9.37 -5.96 -27.53
C LYS A 358 -10.73 -6.60 -27.78
N TYR A 359 -11.57 -6.61 -26.76
CA TYR A 359 -12.95 -7.07 -26.91
C TYR A 359 -13.81 -5.94 -27.49
N SER A 360 -14.58 -6.24 -28.54
CA SER A 360 -15.53 -5.32 -29.15
C SER A 360 -16.95 -5.64 -28.70
N GLU A 361 -17.55 -4.77 -27.90
CA GLU A 361 -18.94 -4.93 -27.41
C GLU A 361 -19.97 -4.91 -28.55
N THR A 362 -19.73 -4.12 -29.60
CA THR A 362 -20.65 -3.98 -30.74
C THR A 362 -20.64 -5.19 -31.66
N GLY A 363 -19.55 -5.95 -31.69
CA GLY A 363 -19.42 -7.17 -32.51
C GLY A 363 -19.52 -8.47 -31.71
N ASN A 364 -19.44 -8.42 -30.38
CA ASN A 364 -19.26 -9.59 -29.49
C ASN A 364 -18.08 -10.49 -29.94
N VAL A 365 -17.00 -9.88 -30.45
CA VAL A 365 -15.85 -10.54 -31.05
C VAL A 365 -14.57 -9.84 -30.60
N TYR A 366 -13.47 -10.60 -30.52
CA TYR A 366 -12.13 -10.05 -30.31
C TYR A 366 -11.55 -9.53 -31.63
N ASP A 367 -11.02 -8.31 -31.62
CA ASP A 367 -10.22 -7.76 -32.73
C ASP A 367 -8.82 -7.41 -32.24
N TRP A 368 -7.86 -7.25 -33.15
CA TRP A 368 -6.51 -6.80 -32.83
C TRP A 368 -6.55 -5.44 -32.13
N SER A 369 -5.74 -5.30 -31.07
CA SER A 369 -5.55 -4.02 -30.38
C SER A 369 -4.90 -3.00 -31.32
N ASP A 370 -5.13 -1.71 -31.08
CA ASP A 370 -4.56 -0.66 -31.93
C ASP A 370 -3.03 -0.64 -31.82
N GLN A 371 -2.49 -0.96 -30.64
CA GLN A 371 -1.07 -1.19 -30.42
C GLN A 371 -0.56 -2.37 -31.24
N ALA A 372 -1.25 -3.51 -31.25
CA ALA A 372 -0.81 -4.67 -32.02
C ALA A 372 -0.81 -4.41 -33.53
N LYS A 373 -1.86 -3.76 -34.06
CA LYS A 373 -1.89 -3.31 -35.47
C LYS A 373 -0.69 -2.41 -35.79
N ALA A 374 -0.41 -1.44 -34.92
CA ALA A 374 0.73 -0.53 -35.10
C ALA A 374 2.09 -1.25 -35.07
N LEU A 375 2.28 -2.23 -34.18
CA LEU A 375 3.52 -3.03 -34.15
C LEU A 375 3.70 -3.83 -35.45
N ILE A 376 2.63 -4.44 -35.96
CA ILE A 376 2.66 -5.21 -37.22
C ILE A 376 2.99 -4.31 -38.41
N SER A 377 2.41 -3.11 -38.49
CA SER A 377 2.60 -2.22 -39.64
C SER A 377 3.95 -1.50 -39.66
N ASN A 378 4.63 -1.34 -38.52
CA ASN A 378 5.86 -0.53 -38.43
C ASN A 378 7.13 -1.35 -38.15
N ALA A 379 7.01 -2.64 -37.81
CA ALA A 379 8.17 -3.46 -37.48
C ALA A 379 9.07 -3.72 -38.70
N PRO A 380 10.40 -3.75 -38.52
CA PRO A 380 11.32 -4.18 -39.58
C PRO A 380 11.12 -5.67 -39.92
N SER A 381 10.81 -6.49 -38.90
CA SER A 381 10.48 -7.90 -39.03
C SER A 381 9.06 -8.19 -38.52
N ILE A 382 8.10 -8.17 -39.44
CA ILE A 382 6.70 -8.51 -39.16
C ILE A 382 6.58 -9.97 -38.67
N GLN A 383 7.43 -10.88 -39.18
CA GLN A 383 7.42 -12.29 -38.80
C GLN A 383 7.71 -12.49 -37.31
N GLU A 384 8.70 -11.78 -36.77
CA GLU A 384 9.06 -11.88 -35.35
C GLU A 384 7.96 -11.32 -34.43
N VAL A 385 7.33 -10.20 -34.83
CA VAL A 385 6.17 -9.64 -34.11
C VAL A 385 5.00 -10.62 -34.08
N ILE A 386 4.69 -11.26 -35.21
CA ILE A 386 3.62 -12.27 -35.29
C ILE A 386 3.94 -13.47 -34.41
N ASN A 387 5.18 -13.96 -34.44
CA ASN A 387 5.59 -15.06 -33.57
C ASN A 387 5.42 -14.71 -32.09
N ALA A 388 5.81 -13.50 -31.68
CA ALA A 388 5.61 -13.03 -30.31
C ALA A 388 4.13 -12.99 -29.91
N PHE A 389 3.22 -12.60 -30.81
CA PHE A 389 1.77 -12.66 -30.53
C PHE A 389 1.23 -14.08 -30.46
N ILE A 390 1.66 -14.98 -31.33
CA ILE A 390 1.22 -16.39 -31.31
C ILE A 390 1.69 -17.08 -30.03
N GLU A 391 2.88 -16.74 -29.51
CA GLU A 391 3.29 -17.20 -28.17
C GLU A 391 2.27 -16.81 -27.09
N GLN A 392 1.61 -15.66 -27.21
CA GLN A 392 0.55 -15.26 -26.27
C GLN A 392 -0.79 -15.98 -26.51
N PHE A 393 -1.05 -16.50 -27.70
CA PHE A 393 -2.30 -17.22 -27.98
C PHE A 393 -2.41 -18.52 -27.16
N ARG A 394 -1.28 -18.99 -26.63
CA ARG A 394 -1.12 -20.18 -25.79
C ARG A 394 -1.21 -19.76 -24.32
N PRO A 395 -2.39 -19.81 -23.68
CA PRO A 395 -2.51 -19.38 -22.30
C PRO A 395 -1.63 -20.26 -21.40
N ARG A 396 -0.92 -19.61 -20.47
CA ARG A 396 -0.13 -20.27 -19.42
C ARG A 396 -0.96 -20.54 -18.15
N GLN A 397 -2.00 -19.75 -17.96
CA GLN A 397 -3.03 -19.92 -16.93
C GLN A 397 -4.39 -19.76 -17.61
N TRP A 398 -5.30 -20.70 -17.37
CA TRP A 398 -6.63 -20.70 -17.95
C TRP A 398 -7.62 -21.44 -17.03
N SER A 399 -8.92 -21.24 -17.28
CA SER A 399 -9.98 -22.11 -16.79
C SER A 399 -10.80 -22.59 -17.98
N GLY A 400 -11.38 -23.79 -17.87
CA GLY A 400 -12.06 -24.46 -18.97
C GLY A 400 -11.07 -25.03 -19.99
N SER A 401 -11.45 -25.01 -21.27
CA SER A 401 -10.63 -25.57 -22.35
C SER A 401 -9.61 -24.55 -22.87
N ARG A 402 -8.33 -24.91 -22.77
CA ARG A 402 -7.20 -24.25 -23.43
C ARG A 402 -7.32 -24.36 -24.95
N ALA A 403 -7.76 -25.52 -25.47
CA ALA A 403 -7.95 -25.69 -26.91
C ALA A 403 -8.95 -24.67 -27.47
N LEU A 404 -10.10 -24.47 -26.80
CA LEU A 404 -11.09 -23.46 -27.19
C LEU A 404 -10.55 -22.02 -27.11
N ILE A 405 -9.74 -21.71 -26.09
CA ILE A 405 -9.10 -20.39 -25.99
C ILE A 405 -8.14 -20.17 -27.17
N MET A 406 -7.32 -21.16 -27.49
CA MET A 406 -6.37 -21.10 -28.61
C MET A 406 -7.11 -20.97 -29.95
N GLU A 407 -8.15 -21.77 -30.18
CA GLU A 407 -9.02 -21.71 -31.37
C GLU A 407 -9.69 -20.36 -31.54
N ARG A 408 -10.24 -19.80 -30.46
CA ARG A 408 -10.79 -18.44 -30.49
C ARG A 408 -9.74 -17.40 -30.91
N ASN A 409 -8.53 -17.52 -30.37
CA ASN A 409 -7.45 -16.58 -30.69
C ASN A 409 -6.94 -16.77 -32.13
N SER A 410 -6.96 -17.99 -32.70
CA SER A 410 -6.47 -18.25 -34.06
C SER A 410 -7.26 -17.53 -35.15
N HIS A 411 -8.55 -17.26 -34.92
CA HIS A 411 -9.37 -16.48 -35.86
C HIS A 411 -8.82 -15.07 -36.10
N LEU A 412 -8.06 -14.50 -35.16
CA LEU A 412 -7.38 -13.22 -35.37
C LEU A 412 -6.32 -13.28 -36.48
N LEU A 413 -5.76 -14.46 -36.78
CA LEU A 413 -4.81 -14.60 -37.89
C LEU A 413 -5.50 -14.45 -39.26
N GLU A 414 -6.82 -14.62 -39.34
CA GLU A 414 -7.57 -14.44 -40.59
C GLU A 414 -7.57 -12.96 -41.01
N SER A 415 -7.73 -12.04 -40.06
CA SER A 415 -7.77 -10.59 -40.31
C SER A 415 -6.39 -9.95 -40.55
N LEU A 416 -5.29 -10.70 -40.36
CA LEU A 416 -3.94 -10.19 -40.62
C LEU A 416 -3.59 -10.05 -42.10
N VAL A 417 -4.33 -10.72 -43.00
CA VAL A 417 -4.07 -10.70 -44.44
C VAL A 417 -4.06 -9.27 -45.00
N ASP A 418 -4.96 -8.42 -44.50
CA ASP A 418 -5.09 -7.02 -44.95
C ASP A 418 -4.03 -6.09 -44.33
N LEU A 419 -3.37 -6.52 -43.26
CA LEU A 419 -2.37 -5.73 -42.52
C LEU A 419 -0.93 -6.03 -42.95
N MET A 420 -0.74 -7.02 -43.83
CA MET A 420 0.58 -7.52 -44.20
C MET A 420 0.90 -7.38 -45.69
N PRO A 421 2.18 -7.16 -46.03
CA PRO A 421 2.67 -7.30 -47.39
C PRO A 421 2.37 -8.69 -47.97
N SER A 422 1.96 -8.74 -49.25
CA SER A 422 1.54 -9.99 -49.91
C SER A 422 2.62 -11.09 -49.93
N ASN A 423 3.90 -10.73 -49.85
CA ASN A 423 5.01 -11.68 -49.78
C ASN A 423 5.09 -12.44 -48.45
N LEU A 424 4.36 -12.03 -47.41
CA LEU A 424 4.31 -12.69 -46.12
C LEU A 424 3.07 -13.58 -45.93
N ILE A 425 2.16 -13.62 -46.91
CA ILE A 425 0.96 -14.47 -46.85
C ILE A 425 1.32 -15.98 -46.77
N PRO A 426 2.27 -16.52 -47.57
CA PRO A 426 2.65 -17.93 -47.43
C PRO A 426 3.19 -18.29 -46.04
N TYR A 427 3.87 -17.35 -45.39
CA TYR A 427 4.35 -17.51 -44.01
C TYR A 427 3.19 -17.56 -43.02
N LEU A 428 2.20 -16.68 -43.17
CA LEU A 428 0.99 -16.67 -42.36
C LEU A 428 0.23 -17.99 -42.49
N ASP A 429 0.05 -18.49 -43.72
CA ASP A 429 -0.67 -19.75 -43.98
C ASP A 429 0.05 -20.94 -43.34
N GLN A 430 1.37 -21.02 -43.46
CA GLN A 430 2.16 -22.05 -42.79
C GLN A 430 2.03 -21.96 -41.26
N THR A 431 1.95 -20.75 -40.73
CA THR A 431 1.85 -20.49 -39.30
C THR A 431 0.47 -20.87 -38.76
N LYS A 432 -0.61 -20.56 -39.49
CA LYS A 432 -1.98 -21.01 -39.19
C LYS A 432 -2.06 -22.53 -39.12
N LEU A 433 -1.53 -23.22 -40.14
CA LEU A 433 -1.54 -24.68 -40.19
C LEU A 433 -0.81 -25.32 -39.00
N LYS A 434 0.35 -24.78 -38.60
CA LYS A 434 1.07 -25.24 -37.41
C LYS A 434 0.26 -25.04 -36.14
N PHE A 435 -0.38 -23.88 -35.99
CA PHE A 435 -1.15 -23.55 -34.80
C PHE A 435 -2.43 -24.39 -34.69
N GLU A 436 -3.09 -24.71 -35.81
CA GLU A 436 -4.22 -25.66 -35.86
C GLU A 436 -3.82 -27.05 -35.34
N GLN A 437 -2.64 -27.56 -35.73
CA GLN A 437 -2.12 -28.82 -35.20
C GLN A 437 -1.88 -28.76 -33.68
N GLU A 438 -1.43 -27.62 -33.16
CA GLU A 438 -1.27 -27.43 -31.72
C GLU A 438 -2.60 -27.37 -30.97
N ILE A 439 -3.64 -26.76 -31.56
CA ILE A 439 -5.00 -26.76 -31.02
C ILE A 439 -5.54 -28.19 -30.92
N ASP A 440 -5.37 -29.00 -31.97
CA ASP A 440 -5.79 -30.40 -31.97
C ASP A 440 -5.03 -31.24 -30.94
N ASN A 441 -3.74 -30.98 -30.75
CA ASN A 441 -2.95 -31.61 -29.70
C ASN A 441 -3.46 -31.23 -28.31
N ALA A 442 -3.75 -29.95 -28.07
CA ALA A 442 -4.31 -29.48 -26.80
C ALA A 442 -5.67 -30.12 -26.53
N ARG A 443 -6.54 -30.23 -27.55
CA ARG A 443 -7.87 -30.85 -27.44
C ARG A 443 -7.77 -32.34 -27.10
N ARG A 444 -6.84 -33.07 -27.73
CA ARG A 444 -6.59 -34.49 -27.41
C ARG A 444 -6.08 -34.65 -25.97
N TRP A 445 -5.13 -33.82 -25.56
CA TRP A 445 -4.60 -33.83 -24.20
C TRP A 445 -5.68 -33.56 -23.15
N GLU A 446 -6.59 -32.61 -23.40
CA GLU A 446 -7.74 -32.34 -22.51
C GLU A 446 -8.66 -33.55 -22.35
N ILE A 447 -9.01 -34.21 -23.46
CA ILE A 447 -9.87 -35.42 -23.45
C ILE A 447 -9.21 -36.56 -22.69
N GLU A 448 -7.91 -36.78 -22.89
CA GLU A 448 -7.15 -37.82 -22.18
C GLU A 448 -7.05 -37.51 -20.68
N HIS A 449 -6.76 -36.25 -20.32
CA HIS A 449 -6.64 -35.83 -18.93
C HIS A 449 -7.97 -35.89 -18.16
N ASP A 450 -9.08 -35.51 -18.80
CA ASP A 450 -10.42 -35.61 -18.20
C ASP A 450 -10.82 -37.08 -17.97
N ARG A 451 -10.51 -37.98 -18.92
CA ARG A 451 -10.72 -39.43 -18.75
C ARG A 451 -9.92 -40.00 -17.57
N ASP A 452 -8.63 -39.71 -17.51
CA ASP A 452 -7.74 -40.15 -16.42
C ASP A 452 -8.19 -39.63 -15.05
N ARG A 453 -8.79 -38.43 -15.00
CA ARG A 453 -9.30 -37.83 -13.78
C ARG A 453 -10.59 -38.50 -13.34
N ASP A 454 -11.54 -38.69 -14.25
CA ASP A 454 -12.84 -39.29 -13.94
C ASP A 454 -12.68 -40.77 -13.55
N GLU A 455 -11.76 -41.52 -14.17
CA GLU A 455 -11.42 -42.90 -13.79
C GLU A 455 -10.77 -43.02 -12.39
N ARG A 456 -10.22 -41.93 -11.82
CA ARG A 456 -9.66 -41.91 -10.45
C ARG A 456 -10.68 -41.59 -9.36
N PHE A 457 -11.85 -41.07 -9.72
CA PHE A 457 -12.92 -40.77 -8.78
C PHE A 457 -13.93 -41.92 -8.61
N GLU A 458 -13.81 -43.00 -9.37
CA GLU A 458 -14.68 -44.19 -9.30
C GLU A 458 -14.15 -45.33 -8.36
N TRP A 459 -13.27 -45.03 -7.40
CA TRP A 459 -12.72 -46.04 -6.46
C TRP A 459 -13.25 -45.91 -5.04
#